data_AF-A0A6B3CSW4-F1
#
_entry.id   AF-A0A6B3CSW4-F1
#
_cell.length_a   1.000
_cell.length_b   1.000
_cell.length_c   1.000
_cell.angle_alpha   90.00
_cell.angle_beta   90.00
_cell.angle_gamma   90.00
#
_symmetry.space_group_name_H-M   'P 1'
#
loop_
_entity.id
_entity.type
_entity.pdbx_description
1 polymer ?
#
loop_
_entity_poly.entity_id
_entity_poly.type
_entity_poly.pdbx_seq_one_letter_code
_entity_poly.pdbx_strand_id
1 'polypeptide(L)'
;YDGDSERPVMDGDKEVGFAPPNEDDHDYGEIDVQEAMNKSVNSVFAQMGVDVGMTEVMKVAADLGMDTEGEQAVPAQTLGSMGASPLEMAGVYATFDN
;
A
#
# COMPACT_ATOMS: atom_id res chain seq x y z
N TYR A 1 -8.38 -11.59 1.94
CA TYR A 1 -7.12 -11.28 1.26
C TYR A 1 -6.12 -12.23 1.85
N ASP A 2 -5.42 -13.00 1.02
CA ASP A 2 -4.30 -13.81 1.45
C ASP A 2 -3.16 -12.88 1.90
N GLY A 3 -2.88 -12.94 3.21
CA GLY A 3 -1.87 -12.18 3.93
C GLY A 3 -0.63 -13.00 4.26
N ASP A 4 -0.37 -14.08 3.53
CA ASP A 4 0.90 -14.80 3.64
C ASP A 4 2.07 -13.90 3.21
N SER A 5 3.23 -14.10 3.84
CA SER A 5 4.44 -13.34 3.58
C SER A 5 5.00 -13.71 2.21
N GLU A 6 5.62 -12.73 1.53
CA GLU A 6 6.18 -12.92 0.17
C GLU A 6 5.16 -13.48 -0.85
N ARG A 7 3.86 -13.32 -0.59
CA ARG A 7 2.83 -13.61 -1.59
C ARG A 7 3.06 -12.74 -2.83
N PRO A 8 3.19 -13.33 -4.03
CA PRO A 8 3.31 -12.55 -5.26
C PRO A 8 2.08 -11.66 -5.45
N VAL A 9 2.33 -10.38 -5.73
CA VAL A 9 1.29 -9.44 -6.12
C VAL A 9 0.84 -9.75 -7.54
N MET A 10 -0.48 -9.81 -7.72
CA MET A 10 -1.14 -10.26 -8.93
C MET A 10 -1.95 -9.14 -9.59
N ASP A 11 -1.82 -8.99 -10.91
CA ASP A 11 -2.75 -8.25 -11.77
C ASP A 11 -3.56 -9.28 -12.59
N GLY A 12 -4.74 -9.63 -12.06
CA GLY A 12 -5.49 -10.81 -12.52
C GLY A 12 -4.67 -12.09 -12.31
N ASP A 13 -4.37 -12.79 -13.39
CA ASP A 13 -3.57 -14.03 -13.36
C ASP A 13 -2.07 -13.81 -13.57
N LYS A 14 -1.60 -12.55 -13.59
CA LYS A 14 -0.19 -12.22 -13.87
C LYS A 14 0.51 -11.68 -12.63
N GLU A 15 1.65 -12.26 -12.31
CA GLU A 15 2.55 -11.68 -11.31
C GLU A 15 3.13 -10.36 -11.82
N VAL A 16 3.11 -9.33 -10.97
CA VAL A 16 3.68 -8.01 -11.30
C VAL A 16 5.17 -7.89 -10.96
N GLY A 17 5.78 -8.99 -10.49
CA GLY A 17 7.21 -9.06 -10.13
C GLY A 17 7.53 -8.42 -8.77
N PHE A 18 6.55 -8.30 -7.89
CA PHE A 18 6.70 -7.79 -6.53
C PHE A 18 6.05 -8.74 -5.53
N ALA A 19 6.76 -9.07 -4.46
CA ALA A 19 6.35 -10.03 -3.43
C ALA A 19 6.97 -9.61 -2.09
N PRO A 20 6.39 -8.62 -1.40
CA PRO A 20 7.00 -8.07 -0.20
C PRO A 20 6.85 -9.03 0.99
N PRO A 21 7.87 -9.14 1.86
CA PRO A 21 7.72 -9.83 3.13
C PRO A 21 6.86 -9.00 4.09
N ASN A 22 6.14 -9.70 4.97
CA ASN A 22 5.50 -9.10 6.13
C ASN A 22 6.52 -8.89 7.26
N GLU A 23 6.11 -8.21 8.34
CA GLU A 23 6.94 -8.13 9.55
C GLU A 23 7.28 -9.55 10.05
N ASP A 24 8.58 -9.78 10.34
CA ASP A 24 9.13 -11.07 10.78
C ASP A 24 8.77 -12.27 9.87
N ASP A 25 8.54 -12.03 8.57
CA ASP A 25 8.13 -13.04 7.60
C ASP A 25 6.83 -13.78 7.99
N HIS A 26 5.93 -13.11 8.73
CA HIS A 26 4.75 -13.75 9.29
C HIS A 26 3.65 -13.99 8.24
N ASP A 27 3.12 -15.22 8.25
CA ASP A 27 1.96 -15.63 7.46
C ASP A 27 0.66 -15.42 8.24
N TYR A 28 -0.18 -14.49 7.78
CA TYR A 28 -1.46 -14.20 8.42
C TYR A 28 -2.63 -15.04 7.87
N GLY A 29 -2.45 -15.73 6.74
CA GLY A 29 -3.51 -16.43 6.02
C GLY A 29 -4.57 -15.47 5.46
N GLU A 30 -5.76 -16.00 5.19
CA GLU A 30 -6.88 -15.19 4.72
C GLU A 30 -7.44 -14.27 5.83
N ILE A 31 -7.23 -12.98 5.65
CA ILE A 31 -7.69 -11.92 6.56
C ILE A 31 -8.53 -10.87 5.82
N ASP A 32 -9.34 -10.12 6.55
CA ASP A 32 -10.07 -8.98 5.99
C ASP A 32 -9.19 -7.70 5.97
N VAL A 33 -9.68 -6.66 5.30
CA VAL A 33 -8.96 -5.38 5.17
C VAL A 33 -8.75 -4.69 6.52
N GLN A 34 -9.68 -4.86 7.46
CA GLN A 34 -9.57 -4.24 8.77
C GLN A 34 -8.46 -4.90 9.60
N GLU A 35 -8.39 -6.23 9.60
CA GLU A 35 -7.32 -6.98 10.24
C GLU A 35 -5.96 -6.69 9.59
N ALA A 36 -5.89 -6.67 8.26
CA ALA A 36 -4.68 -6.30 7.53
C ALA A 36 -4.18 -4.91 7.90
N MET A 37 -5.09 -3.93 8.00
CA MET A 37 -4.75 -2.57 8.44
C MET A 37 -4.25 -2.53 9.89
N ASN A 38 -4.94 -3.23 10.80
CA ASN A 38 -4.57 -3.28 12.22
C ASN A 38 -3.20 -3.91 12.46
N LYS A 39 -2.81 -4.86 11.62
CA LYS A 39 -1.55 -5.61 11.71
C LYS A 39 -0.46 -5.12 10.76
N SER A 40 -0.73 -4.09 9.95
CA SER A 40 0.19 -3.55 8.96
C SER A 40 0.73 -4.61 7.97
N VAL A 41 -0.17 -5.41 7.39
CA VAL A 41 0.21 -6.57 6.54
C VAL A 41 0.62 -6.11 5.13
N ASN A 42 1.92 -6.13 4.85
CA ASN A 42 2.52 -5.63 3.61
C ASN A 42 2.00 -6.34 2.36
N SER A 43 1.90 -7.68 2.37
CA SER A 43 1.45 -8.44 1.20
C SER A 43 0.01 -8.08 0.80
N VAL A 44 -0.85 -7.80 1.79
CA VAL A 44 -2.22 -7.33 1.55
C VAL A 44 -2.24 -5.90 1.01
N PHE A 45 -1.46 -4.97 1.59
CA PHE A 45 -1.40 -3.59 1.10
C PHE A 45 -0.90 -3.51 -0.34
N ALA A 46 0.13 -4.28 -0.68
CA ALA A 46 0.69 -4.30 -2.03
C ALA A 46 -0.31 -4.88 -3.05
N GLN A 47 -1.04 -5.95 -2.70
CA GLN A 47 -2.10 -6.49 -3.54
C GLN A 47 -3.26 -5.49 -3.71
N MET A 48 -3.70 -4.87 -2.62
CA MET A 48 -4.81 -3.92 -2.64
C MET A 48 -4.51 -2.68 -3.50
N GLY A 49 -3.25 -2.23 -3.53
CA GLY A 49 -2.83 -1.14 -4.43
C GLY A 49 -3.01 -1.48 -5.91
N VAL A 50 -2.75 -2.74 -6.30
CA VAL A 50 -3.02 -3.21 -7.67
C VAL A 50 -4.52 -3.33 -7.93
N ASP A 51 -5.27 -3.90 -6.99
CA ASP A 51 -6.73 -4.10 -7.12
C ASP A 51 -7.50 -2.77 -7.26
N VAL A 52 -7.07 -1.72 -6.55
CA VAL A 52 -7.61 -0.36 -6.68
C VAL A 52 -7.11 0.34 -7.95
N GLY A 53 -5.87 0.04 -8.34
CA GLY A 53 -5.15 0.71 -9.42
C GLY A 53 -4.23 1.81 -8.89
N MET A 54 -2.92 1.59 -9.04
CA MET A 54 -1.88 2.46 -8.48
C MET A 54 -1.95 3.91 -8.98
N THR A 55 -2.45 4.16 -10.20
CA THR A 55 -2.63 5.54 -10.70
C THR A 55 -3.65 6.31 -9.86
N GLU A 56 -4.75 5.69 -9.44
CA GLU A 56 -5.73 6.36 -8.60
C GLU A 56 -5.20 6.53 -7.17
N VAL A 57 -4.47 5.55 -6.65
CA VAL A 57 -3.78 5.66 -5.35
C VAL A 57 -2.86 6.88 -5.32
N MET A 58 -2.01 7.03 -6.34
CA MET A 58 -1.08 8.16 -6.45
C MET A 58 -1.80 9.50 -6.59
N LYS A 59 -2.91 9.54 -7.33
CA LYS A 59 -3.73 10.75 -7.47
C LYS A 59 -4.35 11.17 -6.14
N VAL A 60 -4.89 10.22 -5.36
CA VAL A 60 -5.43 10.53 -4.03
C VAL A 60 -4.33 11.00 -3.09
N ALA A 61 -3.13 10.41 -3.13
CA ALA A 61 -1.98 10.90 -2.35
C ALA A 61 -1.63 12.37 -2.69
N ALA A 62 -1.62 12.71 -3.98
CA ALA A 62 -1.41 14.09 -4.44
C ALA A 62 -2.53 15.04 -3.98
N ASP A 63 -3.80 14.62 -4.07
CA ASP A 63 -4.95 15.39 -3.61
C ASP A 63 -4.92 15.64 -2.09
N LEU A 64 -4.29 14.74 -1.32
CA LEU A 64 -4.05 14.87 0.12
C LEU A 64 -2.78 15.69 0.45
N GLY A 65 -2.08 16.19 -0.57
CA GLY A 65 -0.97 17.13 -0.42
C GLY A 65 0.42 16.50 -0.33
N MET A 66 0.57 15.22 -0.68
CA MET A 66 1.89 14.60 -0.83
C MET A 66 2.53 15.00 -2.17
N ASP A 67 3.84 15.25 -2.19
CA ASP A 67 4.58 15.38 -3.45
C ASP A 67 4.69 14.02 -4.17
N THR A 68 4.01 13.90 -5.31
CA THR A 68 4.05 12.71 -6.17
C THR A 68 4.72 12.99 -7.52
N GLU A 69 5.36 14.15 -7.70
CA GLU A 69 5.96 14.52 -8.99
C GLU A 69 7.15 13.62 -9.32
N GLY A 70 7.10 12.93 -10.47
CA GLY A 70 8.16 12.02 -10.91
C GLY A 70 8.14 10.63 -10.25
N GLU A 71 7.23 10.39 -9.32
CA GLU A 71 7.06 9.08 -8.69
C GLU A 71 6.33 8.08 -9.59
N GLN A 72 6.73 6.81 -9.52
CA GLN A 72 6.10 5.74 -10.29
C GLN A 72 4.89 5.17 -9.54
N ALA A 73 3.82 4.90 -10.27
CA ALA A 73 2.62 4.24 -9.76
C ALA A 73 2.83 2.71 -9.67
N VAL A 74 3.66 2.27 -8.72
CA VAL A 74 4.03 0.85 -8.51
C VAL A 74 3.60 0.35 -7.13
N PRO A 75 3.34 -0.96 -6.95
CA PRO A 75 2.83 -1.52 -5.69
C PRO A 75 3.70 -1.22 -4.46
N ALA A 76 5.01 -1.06 -4.64
CA ALA A 76 5.93 -0.69 -3.56
C ALA A 76 5.54 0.61 -2.84
N GLN A 77 4.86 1.54 -3.53
CA GLN A 77 4.41 2.79 -2.92
C GLN A 77 3.42 2.61 -1.77
N THR A 78 2.69 1.49 -1.76
CA THR A 78 1.76 1.13 -0.66
C THR A 78 2.48 0.85 0.65
N LEU A 79 3.79 0.61 0.61
CA LEU A 79 4.63 0.32 1.78
C LEU A 79 5.42 1.55 2.24
N GLY A 80 5.12 2.73 1.71
CA GLY A 80 5.77 3.98 2.09
C GLY A 80 7.16 4.18 1.47
N SER A 81 7.44 3.62 0.29
CA SER A 81 8.70 3.89 -0.43
C SER A 81 8.83 5.34 -0.92
N MET A 82 7.71 6.04 -1.06
CA MET A 82 7.64 7.47 -1.28
C MET A 82 8.01 8.23 -0.01
N GLY A 83 8.99 9.13 -0.12
CA GLY A 83 9.30 10.05 0.96
C GLY A 83 8.23 11.12 1.10
N ALA A 84 7.76 11.36 2.33
CA ALA A 84 6.91 12.48 2.67
C ALA A 84 7.48 13.22 3.89
N SER A 85 7.38 14.54 3.90
CA SER A 85 7.75 15.35 5.05
C SER A 85 6.73 15.20 6.18
N PRO A 86 7.13 15.41 7.45
CA PRO A 86 6.20 15.37 8.59
C PRO A 86 5.03 16.34 8.45
N LEU A 87 5.20 17.46 7.74
CA LEU A 87 4.15 18.45 7.52
C LEU A 87 3.09 17.92 6.55
N GLU A 88 3.50 17.25 5.47
CA GLU A 88 2.58 16.62 4.51
C GLU A 88 1.79 15.50 5.20
N MET A 89 2.45 14.64 5.96
CA MET A 89 1.78 13.58 6.73
C MET A 89 0.77 14.15 7.73
N ALA A 90 1.10 15.25 8.42
CA ALA A 90 0.14 15.92 9.32
C ALA A 90 -1.10 16.44 8.57
N GLY A 91 -0.92 16.99 7.36
CA GLY A 91 -2.02 17.43 6.51
C GLY A 91 -2.91 16.27 6.04
N VAL A 92 -2.31 15.15 5.63
CA VAL A 92 -3.03 13.92 5.23
C VAL A 92 -3.90 13.42 6.39
N TYR A 93 -3.32 13.24 7.57
CA TYR A 93 -4.05 12.73 8.75
C TYR A 93 -5.15 13.69 9.23
N ALA A 94 -4.96 15.00 9.10
CA ALA A 94 -5.97 15.99 9.46
C ALA A 94 -7.26 15.87 8.62
N THR A 95 -7.19 15.30 7.41
CA THR A 95 -8.38 15.07 6.57
C THR A 95 -9.34 14.05 7.20
N PHE A 96 -8.83 13.09 7.97
CA PHE A 96 -9.62 12.04 8.61
C PHE A 96 -10.12 12.39 10.03
N ASP A 97 -9.58 13.45 10.65
CA ASP A 97 -9.94 13.89 12.01
C ASP A 97 -11.10 14.91 12.04
N ASN A 98 -11.49 15.44 10.87
CA ASN A 98 -12.59 16.40 10.71
C ASN A 98 -13.97 15.73 10.58
#